data_AF-A0A0B1RTW1-F1
#
_entry.id   AF-A0A0B1RTW1-F1
#
_cell.length_a   1.000
_cell.length_b   1.000
_cell.length_c   1.000
_cell.angle_alpha   90.00
_cell.angle_beta   90.00
_cell.angle_gamma   90.00
#
_symmetry.space_group_name_H-M   'P 1'
#
loop_
_entity.id
_entity.type
_entity.pdbx_description
1 polymer ?
#
loop_
_entity_poly.entity_id
_entity_poly.type
_entity_poly.pdbx_seq_one_letter_code
_entity_poly.pdbx_strand_id
1 'polypeptide(L)'
;MEDRWLSINETELTAVLNAALDNGYRLIDTAYLYGNEAIIGKTLKDYFKTGKLKREDVFITTKLPPSAHAPEDVEKCVDIQLKALQVDYIDLYLIHAPMPFQVFN
;
A
#
# COMPACT_ATOMS: atom_id res chain seq x y z
N MET A 1 -19.52 9.28 -2.89
CA MET A 1 -18.11 8.86 -2.79
C MET A 1 -18.15 7.60 -1.96
N GLU A 2 -18.05 6.44 -2.61
CA GLU A 2 -18.02 5.15 -1.92
C GLU A 2 -16.57 4.93 -1.50
N ASP A 3 -16.31 4.63 -0.23
CA ASP A 3 -14.95 4.49 0.27
C ASP A 3 -14.33 3.19 -0.25
N ARG A 4 -13.33 3.27 -1.14
CA ARG A 4 -12.85 2.15 -1.97
C ARG A 4 -11.72 1.33 -1.34
N TRP A 5 -11.77 1.13 -0.02
CA TRP A 5 -10.72 0.43 0.76
C TRP A 5 -10.37 -0.95 0.18
N LEU A 6 -11.37 -1.69 -0.33
CA LEU A 6 -11.23 -3.07 -0.81
C LEU A 6 -11.21 -3.20 -2.35
N SER A 7 -11.00 -2.12 -3.09
CA SER A 7 -10.99 -2.24 -4.55
C SER A 7 -9.78 -3.09 -5.00
N ILE A 8 -10.06 -4.25 -5.60
CA ILE A 8 -9.08 -5.17 -6.19
C ILE A 8 -9.20 -5.24 -7.72
N ASN A 9 -10.13 -4.49 -8.31
CA ASN A 9 -10.25 -4.37 -9.75
C ASN A 9 -9.12 -3.47 -10.28
N GLU A 10 -8.16 -4.05 -10.99
CA GLU A 10 -6.96 -3.36 -11.46
C GLU A 10 -7.29 -2.13 -12.31
N THR A 11 -8.22 -2.24 -13.26
CA THR A 11 -8.60 -1.14 -14.16
C THR A 11 -9.19 0.03 -13.37
N GLU A 12 -10.13 -0.26 -12.49
CA GLU A 12 -10.81 0.75 -11.69
C GLU A 12 -9.89 1.42 -10.68
N LEU A 13 -9.08 0.64 -9.95
CA LEU A 13 -8.15 1.17 -8.96
C LEU A 13 -7.06 2.01 -9.62
N THR A 14 -6.50 1.54 -10.74
CA THR A 14 -5.50 2.31 -11.50
C THR A 14 -6.07 3.63 -11.99
N ALA A 15 -7.31 3.64 -12.50
CA ALA A 15 -7.96 4.86 -12.96
C ALA A 15 -8.16 5.88 -11.82
N VAL A 16 -8.57 5.42 -10.64
CA VAL A 16 -8.73 6.27 -9.44
C VAL A 16 -7.37 6.81 -8.96
N LEU A 17 -6.34 5.96 -8.89
CA LEU A 17 -4.99 6.37 -8.50
C LEU A 17 -4.43 7.43 -9.45
N ASN A 18 -4.53 7.20 -10.76
CA ASN A 18 -4.07 8.16 -11.76
C ASN A 18 -4.76 9.52 -11.60
N ALA A 19 -6.10 9.50 -11.44
CA ALA A 19 -6.87 10.71 -11.23
C ALA A 19 -6.44 11.44 -9.96
N ALA A 20 -6.25 10.74 -8.84
CA ALA A 20 -5.81 11.35 -7.58
C ALA A 20 -4.41 11.98 -7.70
N LEU A 21 -3.43 11.24 -8.24
CA LEU A 21 -2.06 11.70 -8.39
C LEU A 21 -1.95 12.91 -9.33
N ASP A 22 -2.65 12.87 -10.46
CA ASP A 22 -2.70 13.97 -11.44
C ASP A 22 -3.40 15.21 -10.87
N ASN A 23 -4.31 15.04 -9.89
CA ASN A 23 -4.97 16.15 -9.17
C ASN A 23 -4.24 16.59 -7.89
N GLY A 24 -2.99 16.15 -7.68
CA GLY A 24 -2.15 16.67 -6.60
C GLY A 24 -2.20 15.89 -5.29
N TYR A 25 -2.93 14.78 -5.19
CA TYR A 25 -2.86 13.93 -4.00
C TYR A 25 -1.47 13.31 -3.89
N ARG A 26 -0.93 13.32 -2.67
CA ARG A 26 0.40 12.76 -2.36
C ARG A 26 0.37 11.73 -1.22
N LEU A 27 -0.77 11.54 -0.56
CA LEU A 27 -0.93 10.52 0.46
C LEU A 27 -1.67 9.31 -0.13
N ILE A 28 -1.07 8.14 0.01
CA ILE A 28 -1.69 6.85 -0.30
C ILE A 28 -1.80 6.05 1.00
N ASP A 29 -3.02 5.75 1.42
CA ASP A 29 -3.29 4.87 2.57
C ASP A 29 -3.78 3.52 2.06
N THR A 30 -3.11 2.45 2.46
CA THR A 30 -3.48 1.07 2.14
C THR A 30 -3.24 0.14 3.34
N ALA A 31 -3.42 -1.16 3.19
CA ALA A 31 -3.12 -2.18 4.17
C ALA A 31 -2.92 -3.54 3.48
N TYR A 32 -2.16 -4.43 4.12
CA TYR A 32 -1.98 -5.81 3.65
C TYR A 32 -3.33 -6.50 3.35
N LEU A 33 -4.31 -6.32 4.24
CA LEU A 33 -5.62 -6.96 4.15
C LEU A 33 -6.46 -6.50 2.95
N TYR A 34 -6.14 -5.37 2.30
CA TYR A 34 -6.90 -4.89 1.15
C TYR A 34 -6.54 -5.63 -0.14
N GLY A 35 -5.43 -6.36 -0.15
CA GLY A 35 -5.03 -7.21 -1.28
C GLY A 35 -4.71 -6.45 -2.58
N ASN A 36 -4.48 -5.14 -2.50
CA ASN A 36 -4.33 -4.27 -3.68
C ASN A 36 -2.99 -3.51 -3.75
N GLU A 37 -2.07 -3.75 -2.80
CA GLU A 37 -0.75 -3.11 -2.76
C GLU A 37 0.07 -3.31 -4.04
N ALA A 38 -0.06 -4.47 -4.69
CA ALA A 38 0.63 -4.75 -5.96
C ALA A 38 0.15 -3.85 -7.11
N ILE A 39 -1.16 -3.53 -7.15
CA ILE A 39 -1.74 -2.62 -8.14
C ILE A 39 -1.24 -1.20 -7.87
N ILE A 40 -1.30 -0.77 -6.61
CA ILE A 40 -0.79 0.54 -6.17
C ILE A 40 0.68 0.70 -6.55
N GLY A 41 1.51 -0.30 -6.24
CA GLY A 41 2.95 -0.27 -6.53
C GLY A 41 3.25 -0.18 -8.02
N LYS A 42 2.51 -0.91 -8.86
CA LYS A 42 2.62 -0.81 -10.32
C LYS A 42 2.29 0.60 -10.81
N THR A 43 1.19 1.19 -10.34
CA THR A 43 0.82 2.56 -10.71
C THR A 43 1.87 3.58 -10.29
N LEU A 44 2.35 3.54 -9.04
CA LEU A 44 3.37 4.46 -8.55
C LEU A 44 4.68 4.33 -9.32
N LYS A 45 5.11 3.10 -9.63
CA LYS A 45 6.31 2.85 -10.43
C LYS A 45 6.23 3.47 -11.82
N ASP A 46 5.07 3.45 -12.46
CA ASP A 46 4.88 4.10 -13.76
C ASP A 46 5.00 5.63 -13.65
N TYR A 47 4.47 6.25 -12.59
CA TYR A 47 4.66 7.68 -12.31
C TYR A 47 6.13 8.03 -12.06
N PHE A 48 6.85 7.18 -11.32
CA PHE A 48 8.28 7.38 -11.06
C PHE A 48 9.12 7.21 -12.32
N LYS A 49 8.83 6.19 -13.12
CA LYS A 49 9.54 5.91 -14.38
C LYS A 49 9.35 7.00 -15.41
N THR A 50 8.16 7.61 -15.46
CA THR A 50 7.86 8.73 -16.37
C THR A 50 8.40 10.07 -15.87
N GLY A 51 8.88 10.15 -14.63
CA GLY A 51 9.36 11.39 -14.00
C GLY A 51 8.24 12.36 -13.62
N LYS A 52 6.96 11.93 -13.65
CA LYS A 52 5.82 12.73 -13.20
C LYS A 52 5.88 13.02 -11.69
N LEU A 53 6.39 12.06 -10.93
CA LEU A 53 6.63 12.15 -9.49
C LEU A 53 7.94 11.44 -9.17
N LYS A 54 8.53 11.78 -8.04
CA LYS A 54 9.62 11.02 -7.41
C LYS A 54 9.07 10.23 -6.22
N ARG A 55 9.85 9.26 -5.73
CA ARG A 55 9.44 8.46 -4.57
C ARG A 55 9.20 9.36 -3.35
N GLU A 56 10.05 10.34 -3.13
CA GLU A 56 9.94 11.30 -2.02
C GLU A 56 8.77 12.28 -2.13
N ASP A 57 8.08 12.35 -3.29
CA ASP A 57 6.89 13.19 -3.44
C ASP A 57 5.62 12.53 -2.87
N VAL A 58 5.64 11.21 -2.65
CA VAL A 58 4.48 10.42 -2.23
C VAL A 58 4.68 9.89 -0.82
N PHE A 59 3.70 10.10 0.05
CA PHE A 59 3.63 9.55 1.39
C PHE A 59 2.79 8.27 1.38
N ILE A 60 3.41 7.14 1.69
CA ILE A 60 2.76 5.83 1.70
C ILE A 60 2.54 5.35 3.13
N THR A 61 1.27 5.13 3.48
CA THR A 61 0.86 4.45 4.71
C THR A 61 0.42 3.03 4.39
N THR A 62 0.93 2.05 5.12
CA THR A 62 0.34 0.70 5.13
C THR A 62 0.29 0.12 6.55
N LYS A 63 -0.38 -1.02 6.71
CA LYS A 63 -0.77 -1.55 8.01
C LYS A 63 -0.43 -3.02 8.16
N LEU A 64 0.16 -3.37 9.30
CA LEU A 64 0.42 -4.73 9.77
C LEU A 64 -0.92 -5.43 10.05
N PRO A 65 -1.24 -6.56 9.41
CA PRO A 65 -2.47 -7.29 9.67
C PRO A 65 -2.41 -7.95 11.05
N PRO A 66 -3.57 -8.18 11.70
CA PRO A 66 -3.64 -8.88 13.00
C PRO A 66 -3.02 -10.28 13.03
N SER A 67 -2.88 -10.92 11.86
CA SER A 67 -2.22 -12.20 11.71
C SER A 67 -0.71 -12.13 11.95
N ALA A 68 -0.06 -11.01 11.61
CA ALA A 68 1.41 -10.88 11.63
C ALA A 68 1.94 -10.15 12.88
N HIS A 69 1.21 -10.21 13.99
CA HIS A 69 1.61 -9.55 15.25
C HIS A 69 2.75 -10.24 15.99
N ALA A 70 3.06 -11.51 15.66
CA ALA A 70 4.22 -12.19 16.23
C ALA A 70 5.50 -11.47 15.79
N PRO A 71 6.46 -11.20 16.70
CA PRO A 71 7.68 -10.45 16.36
C PRO A 71 8.42 -11.00 15.14
N GLU A 72 8.47 -12.32 14.98
CA GLU A 72 9.10 -13.02 13.86
C GLU A 72 8.38 -12.85 12.51
N ASP A 73 7.15 -12.35 12.50
CA ASP A 73 6.31 -12.20 11.31
C ASP A 73 6.21 -10.75 10.84
N VAL A 74 6.52 -9.78 11.70
CA VAL A 74 6.48 -8.35 11.37
C VAL A 74 7.41 -8.03 10.20
N GLU A 75 8.68 -8.43 10.29
CA GLU A 75 9.67 -8.16 9.23
C GLU A 75 9.28 -8.83 7.91
N LYS A 76 8.82 -10.09 7.96
CA LYS A 76 8.34 -10.81 6.78
C LYS A 76 7.16 -10.08 6.11
N CYS A 77 6.23 -9.58 6.91
CA CYS A 77 5.08 -8.83 6.39
C CYS A 77 5.53 -7.52 5.74
N VAL A 78 6.42 -6.76 6.38
CA VAL A 78 6.99 -5.54 5.82
C VAL A 78 7.68 -5.81 4.48
N ASP A 79 8.49 -6.86 4.38
CA ASP A 79 9.18 -7.24 3.13
C ASP A 79 8.21 -7.56 2.00
N ILE A 80 7.12 -8.29 2.31
CA ILE A 80 6.05 -8.58 1.34
C ILE A 80 5.41 -7.28 0.85
N GLN A 81 5.13 -6.34 1.75
CA GLN A 81 4.47 -5.08 1.43
C GLN A 81 5.39 -4.14 0.64
N LEU A 82 6.67 -4.02 1.01
CA LEU A 82 7.68 -3.27 0.25
C LEU A 82 7.80 -3.80 -1.17
N LYS A 83 7.85 -5.13 -1.33
CA LYS A 83 7.90 -5.79 -2.64
C LYS A 83 6.62 -5.55 -3.46
N ALA A 84 5.44 -5.66 -2.85
CA ALA A 84 4.17 -5.40 -3.52
C ALA A 84 4.05 -3.95 -3.97
N LEU A 85 4.38 -3.00 -3.09
CA LEU A 85 4.38 -1.56 -3.36
C LEU A 85 5.53 -1.12 -4.27
N GLN A 86 6.54 -1.97 -4.48
CA GLN A 86 7.72 -1.69 -5.30
C GLN A 86 8.48 -0.44 -4.85
N VAL A 87 8.70 -0.31 -3.53
CA VAL A 87 9.41 0.79 -2.89
C VAL A 87 10.42 0.28 -1.88
N ASP A 88 11.45 1.08 -1.60
CA ASP A 88 12.50 0.70 -0.64
C ASP A 88 12.17 1.09 0.81
N TYR A 89 11.15 1.92 1.03
CA TYR A 89 10.68 2.34 2.36
C TYR A 89 9.19 2.68 2.37
N ILE A 90 8.58 2.60 3.56
CA ILE A 90 7.21 3.02 3.88
C ILE A 90 7.29 4.24 4.80
N ASP A 91 6.48 5.28 4.54
CA ASP A 91 6.53 6.53 5.31
C ASP A 91 5.83 6.39 6.68
N LEU A 92 4.75 5.62 6.74
CA LEU A 92 4.03 5.31 7.98
C LEU A 92 3.57 3.85 8.01
N TYR A 93 3.92 3.14 9.09
CA TYR A 93 3.51 1.76 9.32
C TYR A 93 2.69 1.65 10.59
N LEU A 94 1.47 1.12 10.48
CA LEU A 94 0.50 1.07 11.59
C LEU A 94 0.14 -0.37 11.96
N ILE A 95 -0.18 -0.60 13.23
CA ILE A 95 -0.91 -1.80 13.65
C ILE A 95 -2.36 -1.63 13.16
N HIS A 96 -2.85 -2.51 12.28
CA HIS A 96 -4.17 -2.35 11.65
C HIS A 96 -5.32 -2.49 12.65
N ALA A 97 -5.20 -3.43 13.60
CA ALA A 97 -6.13 -3.59 14.71
C ALA A 97 -5.39 -4.17 15.92
N PRO A 98 -5.77 -3.83 17.17
CA PRO A 98 -5.00 -4.21 18.36
C PRO A 98 -5.17 -5.68 18.79
N MET A 99 -5.98 -6.47 18.08
CA MET A 99 -6.38 -7.83 18.49
C MET A 99 -5.72 -8.89 17.58
N PRO A 100 -4.66 -9.58 18.01
CA PRO A 100 -4.04 -10.63 17.20
C PRO A 100 -4.95 -11.85 17.04
N PHE A 101 -4.86 -12.55 15.90
CA PHE A 101 -5.43 -13.90 15.73
C PHE A 101 -4.49 -14.80 14.92
N GLN A 102 -4.39 -16.08 15.30
CA GLN A 102 -3.38 -17.01 14.78
C GLN A 102 -3.74 -17.56 13.39
N VAL A 103 -3.37 -16.84 12.33
CA VAL A 103 -3.12 -17.42 10.98
C VAL A 103 -2.23 -16.47 10.15
N PHE A 104 -0.91 -16.59 10.22
CA PHE A 104 0.01 -15.96 9.25
C PHE A 104 0.88 -17.06 8.64
N ASN A 105 0.72 -17.27 7.34
CA ASN A 105 1.42 -18.30 6.57
C ASN A 105 2.37 -17.66 5.57
#